data_AF-A0A2T6BSW7-F1
#
_entry.id   AF-A0A2T6BSW7-F1
#
_cell.length_a   1.000
_cell.length_b   1.000
_cell.length_c   1.000
_cell.angle_alpha   90.00
_cell.angle_beta   90.00
_cell.angle_gamma   90.00
#
_symmetry.space_group_name_H-M   'P 1'
#
loop_
_entity.id
_entity.type
_entity.pdbx_description
1 polymer ?
#
loop_
_entity_poly.entity_id
_entity_poly.type
_entity_poly.pdbx_seq_one_letter_code
_entity_poly.pdbx_strand_id
1 'polypeptide(L)'
;MNRTRWLTILVLCQVLVLLGTAASYFAVNWWGTEIRLKTEPVDPRDPLYGDYVTLHYKISDVSPDHWKREEPPENTPVHVLLTPKEGYWQVKSVHLNRPDPGKNEVVLKARASRGRSMGRGTSSPEKTLHLEYGLERYYVPEGTGRQFERARAPLTVRVKVAPWGQARIVDVEKKQRNREEPSGWNLTLTGQGASFTELFQSYQRGEQVLIPALMEMVAVPNGPRAQSADPTSSGTKIYG
;
A
#
# COMPACT_ATOMS: atom_id res chain seq x y z
N MET A 1 20.87 -2.79 58.43
CA MET A 1 19.95 -2.24 57.40
C MET A 1 18.56 -2.83 57.61
N ASN A 2 17.55 -1.97 57.70
CA ASN A 2 16.21 -2.34 58.14
C ASN A 2 15.51 -3.09 56.99
N ARG A 3 15.16 -4.37 57.20
CA ARG A 3 14.63 -5.27 56.16
C ARG A 3 13.46 -4.66 55.37
N THR A 4 12.59 -3.92 56.05
CA THR A 4 11.45 -3.23 55.43
C THR A 4 11.87 -2.15 54.45
N ARG A 5 12.92 -1.36 54.73
CA ARG A 5 13.42 -0.33 53.81
C ARG A 5 14.00 -0.96 52.54
N TRP A 6 14.67 -2.11 52.67
CA TRP A 6 15.18 -2.85 51.52
C TRP A 6 14.05 -3.42 50.64
N LEU A 7 13.01 -3.98 51.26
CA LEU A 7 11.81 -4.42 50.53
C LEU A 7 11.12 -3.26 49.81
N THR A 8 10.97 -2.09 50.46
CA THR A 8 10.40 -0.89 49.80
C THR A 8 11.23 -0.44 48.60
N ILE A 9 12.57 -0.47 48.70
CA ILE A 9 13.46 -0.15 47.57
C ILE A 9 13.26 -1.12 46.41
N LEU A 10 13.15 -2.43 46.69
CA LEU A 10 12.91 -3.43 45.65
C LEU A 10 11.56 -3.23 44.94
N VAL A 11 10.50 -2.97 45.69
CA VAL A 11 9.16 -2.70 45.12
C VAL A 11 9.19 -1.41 44.28
N LEU A 12 9.82 -0.35 44.77
CA LEU A 12 10.01 0.89 44.00
C LEU A 12 10.80 0.67 42.72
N CYS A 13 11.86 -0.13 42.77
CA CYS A 13 12.66 -0.49 41.61
C CYS A 13 11.80 -1.22 40.57
N GLN A 14 10.98 -2.19 40.99
CA GLN A 14 10.08 -2.92 40.10
C GLN A 14 9.05 -2.00 39.42
N VAL A 15 8.43 -1.08 40.19
CA VAL A 15 7.49 -0.10 39.64
C VAL A 15 8.19 0.84 38.66
N LEU A 16 9.42 1.27 38.96
CA LEU A 16 10.20 2.15 38.09
C LEU A 16 10.57 1.45 36.77
N VAL A 17 10.90 0.16 36.80
CA VAL A 17 11.12 -0.64 35.57
C VAL A 17 9.86 -0.69 34.71
N LEU A 18 8.69 -0.93 35.31
CA LEU A 18 7.40 -0.95 34.58
C LEU A 18 7.04 0.42 34.00
N LEU A 19 7.26 1.50 34.76
CA LEU A 19 7.05 2.85 34.25
C LEU A 19 8.03 3.20 33.14
N GLY A 20 9.29 2.76 33.24
CA GLY A 20 10.31 2.95 32.22
C GLY A 20 9.96 2.27 30.89
N THR A 21 9.45 1.04 30.93
CA THR A 21 9.02 0.34 29.71
C THR A 21 7.79 1.00 29.07
N ALA A 22 6.80 1.40 29.87
CA ALA A 22 5.63 2.14 29.38
C ALA A 22 6.04 3.49 28.78
N ALA A 23 6.88 4.26 29.47
CA ALA A 23 7.37 5.55 28.98
C ALA A 23 8.16 5.39 27.67
N SER A 24 9.01 4.36 27.56
CA SER A 24 9.72 4.04 26.32
C SER A 24 8.76 3.74 25.17
N TYR A 25 7.64 3.06 25.45
CA TYR A 25 6.62 2.79 24.44
C TYR A 25 5.94 4.08 23.93
N PHE A 26 5.59 5.00 24.84
CA PHE A 26 5.01 6.30 24.46
C PHE A 26 6.03 7.24 23.81
N ALA A 27 7.31 7.14 24.18
CA ALA A 27 8.42 7.91 23.64
C ALA A 27 8.56 7.72 22.12
N VAL A 28 8.17 6.55 21.56
CA VAL A 28 8.13 6.32 20.11
C VAL A 28 7.24 7.35 19.40
N ASN A 29 6.18 7.84 20.03
CA ASN A 29 5.31 8.82 19.40
C ASN A 29 5.97 10.20 19.28
N TRP A 30 6.86 10.56 20.22
CA TRP A 30 7.53 11.86 20.24
C TRP A 30 8.86 11.87 19.47
N TRP A 31 9.68 10.82 19.62
CA TRP A 31 11.01 10.73 18.98
C TRP A 31 11.06 9.78 17.78
N GLY A 32 9.96 9.13 17.44
CA GLY A 32 9.89 8.25 16.28
C GLY A 32 9.83 9.03 14.98
N THR A 33 10.69 8.66 14.03
CA THR A 33 10.62 9.15 12.65
C THR A 33 9.45 8.49 11.93
N GLU A 34 8.58 9.28 11.34
CA GLU A 34 7.45 8.77 10.55
C GLU A 34 7.94 8.34 9.16
N ILE A 35 7.73 7.06 8.85
CA ILE A 35 8.03 6.45 7.56
C ILE A 35 6.75 5.96 6.89
N ARG A 36 6.72 6.01 5.56
CA ARG A 36 5.61 5.53 4.74
C ARG A 36 6.02 4.26 4.01
N LEU A 37 5.36 3.16 4.32
CA LEU A 37 5.59 1.85 3.73
C LEU A 37 4.47 1.51 2.76
N LYS A 38 4.83 0.90 1.63
CA LYS A 38 3.87 0.45 0.62
C LYS A 38 3.59 -1.04 0.80
N THR A 39 2.30 -1.39 0.86
CA THR A 39 1.89 -2.79 0.89
C THR A 39 1.68 -3.32 -0.52
N GLU A 40 1.74 -4.64 -0.65
CA GLU A 40 1.26 -5.34 -1.81
C GLU A 40 -0.28 -5.45 -1.77
N PRO A 41 -0.94 -5.63 -2.93
CA PRO A 41 -2.37 -5.87 -2.97
C PRO A 41 -2.70 -7.16 -2.22
N VAL A 42 -3.60 -7.07 -1.24
CA VAL A 42 -4.08 -8.23 -0.49
C VAL A 42 -5.09 -8.98 -1.36
N ASP A 43 -4.89 -10.29 -1.57
CA ASP A 43 -5.87 -11.13 -2.28
C ASP A 43 -7.15 -11.24 -1.43
N PRO A 44 -8.34 -10.96 -1.96
CA PRO A 44 -9.61 -11.10 -1.24
C PRO A 44 -9.91 -12.53 -0.73
N ARG A 45 -9.11 -13.53 -1.14
CA ARG A 45 -9.21 -14.92 -0.70
C ARG A 45 -8.51 -15.23 0.62
N ASP A 46 -7.82 -14.27 1.22
CA ASP A 46 -7.27 -14.41 2.58
C ASP A 46 -8.24 -13.70 3.55
N PRO A 47 -9.36 -14.33 3.95
CA PRO A 47 -10.30 -13.73 4.86
C PRO A 47 -9.61 -13.49 6.20
N LEU A 48 -9.95 -12.36 6.81
CA LEU A 48 -9.55 -11.98 8.17
C LEU A 48 -9.70 -13.18 9.11
N TYR A 49 -8.59 -13.64 9.69
CA TYR A 49 -8.64 -14.58 10.82
C TYR A 49 -8.95 -13.79 12.10
N GLY A 50 -10.19 -13.29 12.24
CA GLY A 50 -10.63 -12.51 13.40
C GLY A 50 -10.39 -10.99 13.30
N ASP A 51 -9.87 -10.37 14.36
CA ASP A 51 -9.81 -8.91 14.57
C ASP A 51 -8.61 -8.19 13.90
N TYR A 52 -7.92 -8.82 12.95
CA TYR A 52 -6.74 -8.22 12.32
C TYR A 52 -6.65 -8.47 10.81
N VAL A 53 -6.00 -7.52 10.13
CA VAL A 53 -5.64 -7.59 8.71
C VAL A 53 -4.16 -7.97 8.61
N THR A 54 -3.86 -8.95 7.75
CA THR A 54 -2.47 -9.27 7.37
C THR A 54 -2.01 -8.32 6.28
N LEU A 55 -0.90 -7.63 6.53
CA LEU A 55 -0.26 -6.66 5.65
C LEU A 55 1.03 -7.27 5.09
N HIS A 56 1.10 -7.39 3.77
CA HIS A 56 2.31 -7.78 3.06
C HIS A 56 3.03 -6.52 2.57
N TYR A 57 4.28 -6.32 2.97
CA TYR A 57 5.05 -5.13 2.58
C TYR A 57 5.95 -5.43 1.40
N LYS A 58 6.05 -4.48 0.46
CA LYS A 58 7.01 -4.60 -0.65
C LYS A 58 8.46 -4.67 -0.18
N ILE A 59 8.75 -4.15 1.02
CA ILE A 59 10.09 -4.19 1.63
C ILE A 59 10.40 -5.54 2.31
N SER A 60 9.44 -6.47 2.39
CA SER A 60 9.66 -7.80 2.98
C SER A 60 10.42 -8.71 2.04
N ASP A 61 10.19 -8.62 0.73
CA ASP A 61 10.89 -9.43 -0.26
C ASP A 61 12.12 -8.67 -0.78
N VAL A 62 13.30 -9.13 -0.35
CA VAL A 62 14.56 -8.45 -0.64
C VAL A 62 15.43 -9.31 -1.54
N SER A 63 15.88 -8.73 -2.66
CA SER A 63 16.86 -9.34 -3.58
C SER A 63 18.22 -9.53 -2.88
N PRO A 64 18.97 -10.60 -3.20
CA PRO A 64 20.35 -10.81 -2.74
C PRO A 64 21.28 -9.61 -2.90
N ASP A 65 21.04 -8.76 -3.90
CA ASP A 65 21.88 -7.60 -4.23
C ASP A 65 21.94 -6.55 -3.11
N HIS A 66 20.96 -6.56 -2.20
CA HIS A 66 20.89 -5.60 -1.09
C HIS A 66 21.65 -6.07 0.16
N TRP A 67 22.25 -7.26 0.16
CA TRP A 67 22.95 -7.80 1.33
C TRP A 67 24.38 -7.28 1.39
N LYS A 68 24.73 -6.55 2.45
CA LYS A 68 26.11 -6.15 2.68
C LYS A 68 26.87 -7.28 3.37
N ARG A 69 27.56 -8.09 2.56
CA ARG A 69 28.49 -9.21 2.88
C ARG A 69 27.90 -10.61 2.67
N GLU A 70 27.11 -11.08 3.64
CA GLU A 70 26.71 -12.49 3.73
C GLU A 70 25.19 -12.60 3.81
N GLU A 71 24.66 -13.71 3.27
CA GLU A 71 23.26 -14.09 3.44
C GLU A 71 23.00 -14.23 4.95
N PRO A 72 22.09 -13.44 5.55
CA PRO A 72 21.81 -13.56 6.97
C PRO A 72 21.26 -14.95 7.26
N PRO A 73 21.69 -15.62 8.34
CA PRO A 73 21.17 -16.92 8.70
C PRO A 73 19.67 -16.86 8.95
N GLU A 74 18.98 -17.96 8.69
CA GLU A 74 17.55 -18.07 8.94
C GLU A 74 17.23 -17.75 10.41
N ASN A 75 16.07 -17.14 10.63
CA ASN A 75 15.54 -16.84 11.96
C ASN A 75 16.41 -15.85 12.78
N THR A 76 17.25 -15.08 12.10
CA THR A 76 18.21 -14.15 12.74
C THR A 76 17.68 -12.71 12.70
N PRO A 77 17.85 -11.92 13.78
CA PRO A 77 17.55 -10.50 13.74
C PRO A 77 18.51 -9.77 12.80
N VAL A 78 17.96 -8.99 11.87
CA VAL A 78 18.68 -8.15 10.93
C VAL A 78 18.24 -6.70 11.04
N HIS A 79 19.12 -5.81 10.63
CA HIS A 79 18.90 -4.37 10.59
C HIS A 79 18.80 -3.93 9.13
N VAL A 80 17.63 -3.47 8.74
CA VAL A 80 17.31 -3.02 7.38
C VAL A 80 17.45 -1.51 7.34
N LEU A 81 18.34 -1.01 6.48
CA LEU A 81 18.50 0.41 6.24
C LEU A 81 17.51 0.82 5.14
N LEU A 82 16.62 1.75 5.48
CA LEU A 82 15.60 2.28 4.59
C LEU A 82 15.97 3.70 4.15
N THR A 83 15.67 4.00 2.88
CA THR A 83 15.84 5.32 2.29
C THR A 83 14.54 5.78 1.61
N PRO A 84 14.19 7.07 1.66
CA PRO A 84 13.01 7.58 0.97
C PRO A 84 13.25 7.65 -0.54
N LYS A 85 12.36 7.04 -1.31
CA LYS A 85 12.31 7.07 -2.77
C LYS A 85 10.87 7.18 -3.25
N GLU A 86 10.58 8.21 -4.05
CA GLU A 86 9.25 8.47 -4.63
C GLU A 86 8.13 8.60 -3.58
N GLY A 87 8.44 9.16 -2.41
CA GLY A 87 7.47 9.35 -1.31
C GLY A 87 7.19 8.11 -0.45
N TYR A 88 7.83 6.98 -0.73
CA TYR A 88 7.80 5.77 0.08
C TYR A 88 9.21 5.39 0.53
N TRP A 89 9.32 4.59 1.58
CA TRP A 89 10.61 4.09 2.05
C TRP A 89 10.91 2.73 1.41
N GLN A 90 12.13 2.57 0.89
CA GLN A 90 12.59 1.36 0.21
C GLN A 90 13.87 0.83 0.86
N VAL A 91 14.10 -0.48 0.73
CA VAL A 91 15.30 -1.15 1.25
C VAL A 91 16.51 -0.66 0.48
N LYS A 92 17.47 -0.07 1.21
CA LYS A 92 18.79 0.28 0.68
C LYS A 92 19.75 -0.88 0.87
N SER A 93 19.85 -1.39 2.10
CA SER A 93 20.72 -2.50 2.44
C SER A 93 20.28 -3.24 3.71
N VAL A 94 20.66 -4.51 3.79
CA VAL A 94 20.43 -5.36 4.98
C VAL A 94 21.78 -5.64 5.66
N HIS A 95 21.80 -5.48 6.98
CA HIS A 95 22.98 -5.65 7.83
C HIS A 95 22.66 -6.56 9.01
N LEU A 96 23.62 -7.39 9.44
CA LEU A 96 23.47 -8.16 10.69
C LEU A 96 23.59 -7.23 11.91
N ASN A 97 24.63 -6.39 11.91
CA ASN A 97 24.85 -5.39 12.96
C ASN A 97 24.14 -4.08 12.63
N ARG A 98 23.71 -3.36 13.67
CA ARG A 98 23.04 -2.08 13.53
C ARG A 98 23.97 -1.06 12.84
N PRO A 99 23.68 -0.59 11.62
CA PRO A 99 24.44 0.48 11.00
C PRO A 99 24.04 1.84 11.61
N ASP A 100 24.94 2.80 11.56
CA ASP A 100 24.59 4.19 11.85
C ASP A 100 23.82 4.77 10.66
N PRO A 101 22.56 5.21 10.87
CA PRO A 101 21.77 5.81 9.80
C PRO A 101 22.38 7.16 9.39
N GLY A 102 22.53 7.38 8.08
CA GLY A 102 22.87 8.69 7.52
C GLY A 102 21.71 9.69 7.65
N LYS A 103 21.92 10.90 7.09
CA LYS A 103 20.87 11.92 7.03
C LYS A 103 19.70 11.38 6.19
N ASN A 104 18.51 11.35 6.79
CA ASN A 104 17.27 10.86 6.17
C ASN A 104 17.23 9.34 5.90
N GLU A 105 17.99 8.56 6.66
CA GLU A 105 17.91 7.10 6.66
C GLU A 105 17.30 6.60 7.96
N VAL A 106 16.59 5.47 7.89
CA VAL A 106 15.97 4.85 9.06
C VAL A 106 16.38 3.40 9.11
N VAL A 107 16.79 2.94 10.30
CA VAL A 107 17.08 1.54 10.55
C VAL A 107 15.86 0.87 11.16
N LEU A 108 15.35 -0.14 10.47
CA LEU A 108 14.26 -0.97 10.94
C LEU A 108 14.79 -2.37 11.32
N LYS A 109 14.36 -2.89 12.47
CA LYS A 109 14.68 -4.27 12.86
C LYS A 109 13.73 -5.22 12.15
N ALA A 110 14.26 -6.30 11.61
CA ALA A 110 13.49 -7.36 11.00
C ALA A 110 14.06 -8.72 11.41
N ARG A 111 13.30 -9.78 11.15
CA ARG A 111 13.74 -11.16 11.29
C ARG A 111 13.86 -11.76 9.90
N ALA A 112 15.05 -12.26 9.58
CA ALA A 112 15.26 -13.02 8.36
C ALA A 112 14.50 -14.33 8.45
N SER A 113 13.61 -14.59 7.50
CA SER A 113 12.80 -15.80 7.41
C SER A 113 13.03 -16.42 6.03
N ARG A 114 13.26 -17.74 5.97
CA ARG A 114 13.39 -18.44 4.69
C ARG A 114 12.00 -18.69 4.15
N GLY A 115 11.38 -17.63 3.64
CA GLY A 115 10.12 -17.73 2.92
C GLY A 115 10.34 -18.50 1.62
N ARG A 116 9.56 -19.57 1.39
CA ARG A 116 9.27 -19.99 0.03
C ARG A 116 8.51 -18.82 -0.58
N SER A 117 9.10 -18.09 -1.52
CA SER A 117 8.45 -16.97 -2.22
C SER A 117 6.98 -17.32 -2.45
N MET A 118 6.09 -16.66 -1.70
CA MET A 118 4.64 -16.76 -1.88
C MET A 118 4.18 -15.83 -3.02
N GLY A 119 5.12 -15.35 -3.84
CA GLY A 119 4.85 -14.72 -5.12
C GLY A 119 4.49 -15.78 -6.16
N ARG A 120 3.19 -16.02 -6.33
CA ARG A 120 2.68 -16.81 -7.45
C ARG A 120 2.97 -16.06 -8.76
N GLY A 121 4.04 -16.43 -9.46
CA GLY A 121 4.16 -16.10 -10.89
C GLY A 121 5.54 -15.79 -11.46
N THR A 122 6.63 -15.74 -10.69
CA THR A 122 7.97 -15.53 -11.27
C THR A 122 8.76 -16.83 -11.29
N SER A 123 8.88 -17.38 -12.50
CA SER A 123 9.62 -18.60 -12.86
C SER A 123 11.15 -18.43 -12.77
N SER A 124 11.66 -17.91 -11.66
CA SER A 124 13.10 -17.84 -11.40
C SER A 124 13.38 -18.31 -9.96
N PRO A 125 14.26 -19.31 -9.75
CA PRO A 125 14.75 -19.69 -8.44
C PRO A 125 15.78 -18.66 -7.95
N GLU A 126 15.45 -17.37 -8.00
CA GLU A 126 16.24 -16.36 -7.31
C GLU A 126 15.95 -16.50 -5.81
N LYS A 127 17.02 -16.68 -5.03
CA LYS A 127 16.96 -16.77 -3.57
C LYS A 127 16.48 -15.44 -3.00
N THR A 128 15.18 -15.22 -2.97
CA THR A 128 14.56 -14.08 -2.31
C THR A 128 14.53 -14.36 -0.82
N LEU A 129 15.01 -13.39 -0.03
CA LEU A 129 14.92 -13.46 1.44
C LEU A 129 13.67 -12.72 1.88
N HIS A 130 12.84 -13.39 2.68
CA HIS A 130 11.66 -12.78 3.27
C HIS A 130 12.02 -12.16 4.64
N LEU A 131 11.65 -10.92 4.84
CA LEU A 131 11.90 -10.18 6.08
C LEU A 131 10.57 -9.89 6.80
N GLU A 132 10.52 -10.33 8.05
CA GLU A 132 9.39 -10.09 8.96
C GLU A 132 9.75 -8.93 9.90
N TYR A 133 8.97 -7.85 9.84
CA TYR A 133 9.19 -6.62 10.61
C TYR A 133 8.39 -6.59 11.92
N GLY A 134 7.47 -7.53 12.14
CA GLY A 134 6.52 -7.50 13.25
C GLY A 134 5.44 -6.42 13.09
N LEU A 135 5.28 -5.91 11.86
CA LEU A 135 4.30 -4.89 11.48
C LEU A 135 3.23 -5.47 10.53
N GLU A 136 3.23 -6.77 10.31
CA GLU A 136 2.37 -7.46 9.35
C GLU A 136 0.94 -7.58 9.87
N ARG A 137 0.71 -7.44 11.18
CA ARG A 137 -0.62 -7.56 11.78
C ARG A 137 -1.14 -6.20 12.18
N TYR A 138 -2.22 -5.77 11.53
CA TYR A 138 -2.92 -4.54 11.89
C TYR A 138 -4.29 -4.87 12.47
N TYR A 139 -4.46 -4.60 13.76
CA TYR A 139 -5.70 -4.87 14.48
C TYR A 139 -6.75 -3.80 14.14
N VAL A 140 -7.91 -4.26 13.71
CA VAL A 140 -9.03 -3.41 13.32
C VAL A 140 -10.22 -3.69 14.24
N PRO A 141 -11.03 -2.69 14.60
CA PRO A 141 -12.27 -2.93 15.30
C PRO A 141 -13.17 -3.91 14.51
N GLU A 142 -13.89 -4.77 15.23
CA GLU A 142 -14.84 -5.72 14.64
C GLU A 142 -15.78 -5.03 13.64
N GLY A 143 -16.04 -5.69 12.51
CA GLY A 143 -16.93 -5.19 11.46
C GLY A 143 -16.33 -4.12 10.53
N THR A 144 -15.19 -3.52 10.86
CA THR A 144 -14.51 -2.55 9.98
C THR A 144 -13.58 -3.20 8.97
N GLY A 145 -13.18 -4.47 9.13
CA GLY A 145 -12.23 -5.16 8.25
C GLY A 145 -12.63 -5.22 6.76
N ARG A 146 -13.94 -5.29 6.46
CA ARG A 146 -14.48 -5.29 5.08
C ARG A 146 -14.08 -4.07 4.25
N GLN A 147 -13.75 -2.96 4.91
CA GLN A 147 -13.30 -1.76 4.22
C GLN A 147 -11.90 -1.91 3.61
N PHE A 148 -11.07 -2.78 4.19
CA PHE A 148 -9.73 -3.10 3.70
C PHE A 148 -9.74 -4.28 2.71
N GLU A 149 -10.68 -5.22 2.84
CA GLU A 149 -10.88 -6.32 1.86
C GLU A 149 -11.21 -5.82 0.44
N ARG A 150 -12.01 -4.75 0.32
CA ARG A 150 -12.39 -4.19 -0.98
C ARG A 150 -11.25 -3.43 -1.67
N ALA A 151 -10.18 -3.12 -0.93
CA ALA A 151 -9.04 -2.42 -1.49
C ALA A 151 -8.20 -3.39 -2.32
N ARG A 152 -8.57 -3.56 -3.59
CA ARG A 152 -7.71 -4.20 -4.62
C ARG A 152 -6.46 -3.36 -4.96
N ALA A 153 -6.26 -2.25 -4.24
CA ALA A 153 -5.17 -1.31 -4.45
C ALA A 153 -4.17 -1.43 -3.29
N PRO A 154 -2.87 -1.19 -3.54
CA PRO A 154 -1.87 -1.16 -2.48
C PRO A 154 -2.23 -0.11 -1.43
N LEU A 155 -2.06 -0.48 -0.15
CA LEU A 155 -2.26 0.41 0.99
C LEU A 155 -0.95 1.13 1.30
N THR A 156 -1.08 2.32 1.89
CA THR A 156 0.03 3.10 2.44
C THR A 156 -0.02 3.01 3.95
N VAL A 157 0.98 2.41 4.57
CA VAL A 157 1.06 2.26 6.02
C VAL A 157 2.03 3.31 6.57
N ARG A 158 1.57 4.11 7.53
CA ARG A 158 2.39 5.08 8.25
C ARG A 158 2.90 4.44 9.53
N VAL A 159 4.21 4.39 9.68
CA VAL A 159 4.90 3.74 10.79
C VAL A 159 5.82 4.75 11.45
N LYS A 160 5.84 4.82 12.77
CA LYS A 160 6.86 5.55 13.52
C LYS A 160 7.96 4.60 13.96
N VAL A 161 9.21 4.95 13.67
CA VAL A 161 10.38 4.16 14.04
C VAL A 161 11.27 4.97 14.97
N ALA A 162 11.49 4.45 16.16
CA ALA A 162 12.32 5.08 17.17
C ALA A 162 13.81 4.79 16.96
N PRO A 163 14.71 5.67 17.43
CA PRO A 163 16.15 5.47 17.35
C PRO A 163 16.65 4.20 18.04
N TRP A 164 15.93 3.60 18.98
CA TRP A 164 16.30 2.30 19.58
C TRP A 164 15.82 1.07 18.78
N GLY A 165 15.15 1.30 17.65
CA GLY A 165 14.69 0.28 16.70
C GLY A 165 13.29 -0.27 16.96
N GLN A 166 12.52 0.37 17.85
CA GLN A 166 11.11 0.04 18.04
C GLN A 166 10.27 0.71 16.96
N ALA A 167 9.36 -0.03 16.34
CA ALA A 167 8.47 0.48 15.31
C ALA A 167 7.01 0.28 15.72
N ARG A 168 6.15 1.21 15.30
CA ARG A 168 4.71 1.15 15.55
C ARG A 168 3.91 1.69 14.36
N ILE A 169 2.87 0.98 13.98
CA ILE A 169 1.88 1.45 13.00
C ILE A 169 1.06 2.59 13.63
N VAL A 170 1.02 3.72 12.94
CA VAL A 170 0.22 4.89 13.32
C VAL A 170 -1.10 4.88 12.56
N ASP A 171 -1.05 4.59 11.25
CA ASP A 171 -2.23 4.64 10.39
C ASP A 171 -2.05 3.77 9.14
N VAL A 172 -3.17 3.37 8.53
CA VAL A 172 -3.24 2.61 7.28
C VAL A 172 -4.17 3.35 6.31
N GLU A 173 -3.56 4.10 5.42
CA GLU A 173 -4.26 4.86 4.39
C GLU A 173 -4.52 4.01 3.16
N LYS A 174 -5.76 4.06 2.66
CA LYS A 174 -6.08 3.54 1.34
C LYS A 174 -5.67 4.57 0.32
N LYS A 175 -4.84 4.18 -0.66
CA LYS A 175 -4.75 4.97 -1.88
C LYS A 175 -6.09 4.84 -2.58
N GLN A 176 -7.01 5.78 -2.33
CA GLN A 176 -8.15 5.96 -3.21
C GLN A 176 -7.52 6.20 -4.58
N ARG A 177 -7.68 5.23 -5.48
CA ARG A 177 -7.42 5.48 -6.90
C ARG A 177 -8.37 6.61 -7.21
N ASN A 178 -7.86 7.85 -7.27
CA ASN A 178 -8.56 8.93 -7.96
C ASN A 178 -9.01 8.26 -9.24
N ARG A 179 -10.32 8.10 -9.36
CA ARG A 179 -10.93 7.74 -10.62
C ARG A 179 -10.48 8.89 -11.49
N GLU A 180 -9.45 8.66 -12.30
CA GLU A 180 -9.22 9.45 -13.48
C GLU A 180 -10.55 9.29 -14.21
N GLU A 181 -11.46 10.24 -13.97
CA GLU A 181 -12.60 10.43 -14.85
C GLU A 181 -11.97 10.48 -16.23
N PRO A 182 -12.37 9.61 -17.16
CA PRO A 182 -11.85 9.68 -18.52
C PRO A 182 -12.17 11.07 -19.06
N SER A 183 -11.18 11.96 -18.98
CA SER A 183 -11.21 13.32 -19.49
C SER A 183 -11.19 13.20 -21.01
N GLY A 184 -12.34 12.97 -21.60
CA GLY A 184 -12.42 12.71 -23.05
C GLY A 184 -13.79 12.41 -23.62
N TRP A 185 -14.81 12.14 -22.81
CA TRP A 185 -16.17 11.95 -23.32
C TRP A 185 -16.96 13.27 -23.27
N ASN A 186 -17.00 13.98 -24.40
CA ASN A 186 -18.03 14.98 -24.61
C ASN A 186 -19.25 14.25 -25.20
N LEU A 187 -20.32 14.14 -24.42
CA LEU A 187 -21.63 13.75 -24.94
C LEU A 187 -22.11 14.85 -25.88
N THR A 188 -21.92 14.66 -27.19
CA THR A 188 -22.44 15.58 -28.19
C THR A 188 -23.77 15.02 -28.66
N LEU A 189 -24.87 15.71 -28.35
CA LEU A 189 -26.20 15.39 -28.85
C LEU A 189 -26.22 15.67 -30.36
N THR A 190 -26.10 14.64 -31.18
CA THR A 190 -26.37 14.76 -32.63
C THR A 190 -27.88 14.72 -32.81
N GLY A 191 -28.52 15.87 -32.68
CA GLY A 191 -29.97 16.01 -32.81
C GLY A 191 -30.36 17.45 -32.51
N GLN A 192 -31.16 18.05 -33.39
CA GLN A 192 -31.40 19.48 -33.46
C GLN A 192 -31.70 20.16 -32.11
N GLY A 193 -30.93 21.21 -31.81
CA GLY A 193 -31.46 22.45 -31.25
C GLY A 193 -31.68 22.57 -29.74
N ALA A 194 -31.43 21.55 -28.94
CA ALA A 194 -31.57 21.67 -27.48
C ALA A 194 -30.29 21.26 -26.73
N SER A 195 -29.80 22.17 -25.88
CA SER A 195 -28.67 21.87 -25.00
C SER A 195 -29.10 20.95 -23.85
N PHE A 196 -28.17 20.14 -23.33
CA PHE A 196 -28.42 19.26 -22.18
C PHE A 196 -29.01 20.02 -20.97
N THR A 197 -28.62 21.28 -20.81
CA THR A 197 -29.12 22.17 -19.75
C THR A 197 -30.62 22.45 -19.87
N GLU A 198 -31.15 22.58 -21.09
CA GLU A 198 -32.58 22.83 -21.33
C GLU A 198 -33.41 21.58 -21.05
N LEU A 199 -32.90 20.40 -21.43
CA LEU A 199 -33.56 19.11 -21.15
C LEU A 199 -33.56 18.79 -19.65
N PHE A 200 -32.47 19.09 -18.94
CA PHE A 200 -32.39 18.89 -17.49
C PHE A 200 -33.30 19.84 -16.71
N GLN A 201 -33.41 21.10 -17.17
CA GLN A 201 -34.35 22.06 -16.58
C GLN A 201 -35.82 21.73 -16.86
N SER A 202 -36.17 21.14 -18.02
CA SER A 202 -37.55 20.71 -18.28
C SER A 202 -37.93 19.50 -17.42
N TYR A 203 -36.99 18.55 -17.20
CA TYR A 203 -37.19 17.41 -16.31
C TYR A 203 -37.45 17.85 -14.86
N GLN A 204 -36.65 18.79 -14.33
CA GLN A 204 -36.87 19.36 -12.99
C GLN A 204 -38.20 20.12 -12.87
N ARG A 205 -38.77 20.58 -14.00
CA ARG A 205 -40.06 21.27 -14.06
C ARG A 205 -41.28 20.34 -14.15
N GLY A 206 -41.08 19.03 -14.26
CA GLY A 206 -42.16 18.04 -14.28
C GLY A 206 -42.97 18.01 -15.58
N GLU A 207 -42.49 18.64 -16.66
CA GLU A 207 -43.15 18.57 -17.97
C GLU A 207 -42.84 17.25 -18.66
N GLN A 208 -43.82 16.35 -18.67
CA GLN A 208 -43.82 15.08 -19.40
C GLN A 208 -43.94 15.35 -20.91
N VAL A 209 -42.86 15.79 -21.57
CA VAL A 209 -42.78 15.79 -23.03
C VAL A 209 -41.81 14.71 -23.48
N LEU A 210 -42.42 13.57 -23.81
CA LEU A 210 -42.03 12.58 -24.81
C LEU A 210 -40.58 12.06 -24.75
N ILE A 211 -40.51 10.84 -24.22
CA ILE A 211 -39.48 9.83 -24.50
C ILE A 211 -39.62 9.42 -25.98
N PRO A 212 -38.77 9.92 -26.88
CA PRO A 212 -38.14 8.98 -27.82
C PRO A 212 -36.63 9.20 -27.97
N ALA A 213 -36.04 10.18 -27.29
CA ALA A 213 -34.60 10.47 -27.42
C ALA A 213 -33.68 9.53 -26.61
N LEU A 214 -34.24 8.64 -25.78
CA LEU A 214 -33.45 7.77 -24.90
C LEU A 214 -32.83 6.55 -25.62
N MET A 215 -33.11 6.33 -26.91
CA MET A 215 -32.73 5.10 -27.62
C MET A 215 -31.48 5.19 -28.51
N GLU A 216 -30.89 6.37 -28.73
CA GLU A 216 -29.63 6.51 -29.48
C GLU A 216 -28.59 7.29 -28.68
N MET A 217 -28.11 6.71 -27.59
CA MET A 217 -26.84 7.10 -26.99
C MET A 217 -25.71 6.39 -27.73
N VAL A 218 -25.11 7.04 -28.73
CA VAL A 218 -23.88 6.54 -29.37
C VAL A 218 -22.68 7.26 -28.76
N ALA A 219 -21.83 6.50 -28.06
CA ALA A 219 -20.55 7.00 -27.57
C ALA A 219 -19.58 7.15 -28.75
N VAL A 220 -19.17 8.38 -29.06
CA VAL A 220 -18.17 8.66 -30.10
C VAL A 220 -16.84 9.00 -29.43
N PRO A 221 -15.75 8.25 -29.70
CA PRO A 221 -14.44 8.54 -29.13
C PRO A 221 -13.79 9.76 -29.82
N ASN A 222 -13.13 10.61 -29.04
CA ASN A 222 -12.32 11.71 -29.56
C ASN A 222 -10.97 11.17 -30.08
N GLY A 223 -10.89 10.93 -31.38
CA GLY A 223 -9.64 10.72 -32.12
C GLY A 223 -9.74 11.37 -33.50
N PRO A 224 -8.61 11.75 -34.13
CA PRO A 224 -8.64 12.34 -35.47
C PRO A 224 -9.32 11.38 -36.45
N ARG A 225 -10.24 11.91 -37.27
CA ARG A 225 -10.91 11.18 -38.37
C ARG A 225 -9.91 10.30 -39.09
N ALA A 226 -10.07 8.97 -38.99
CA ALA A 226 -9.49 8.06 -39.95
C ALA A 226 -10.05 8.49 -41.32
N GLN A 227 -9.18 8.99 -42.18
CA GLN A 227 -9.51 9.33 -43.55
C GLN A 227 -10.04 8.09 -44.26
N SER A 228 -11.12 8.31 -44.99
CA SER A 228 -11.78 7.42 -45.94
C SER A 228 -10.81 6.49 -46.68
N ALA A 229 -10.98 5.19 -46.51
CA ALA A 229 -10.52 4.21 -47.49
C ALA A 229 -11.60 4.08 -48.57
N ASP A 230 -11.25 4.56 -49.76
CA ASP A 230 -12.00 4.49 -51.01
C ASP A 230 -12.20 3.03 -51.47
N PRO A 231 -13.41 2.56 -51.81
CA PRO A 231 -13.66 1.17 -52.18
C PRO A 231 -13.64 0.99 -53.71
N THR A 232 -12.50 1.16 -54.38
CA THR A 232 -12.37 0.66 -55.77
C THR A 232 -10.92 0.35 -56.16
N SER A 233 -10.50 -0.92 -56.09
CA SER A 233 -9.50 -1.47 -57.01
C SER A 233 -9.46 -2.99 -56.95
N SER A 234 -9.85 -3.59 -58.06
CA SER A 234 -9.73 -4.99 -58.45
C SER A 234 -8.25 -5.42 -58.54
N GLY A 235 -7.91 -6.65 -58.12
CA GLY A 235 -6.55 -7.16 -58.27
C GLY A 235 -6.33 -8.60 -57.77
N THR A 236 -6.65 -9.56 -58.62
CA THR A 236 -6.27 -10.98 -58.55
C THR A 236 -4.75 -11.21 -58.45
N LYS A 237 -4.29 -12.12 -57.58
CA LYS A 237 -3.19 -13.13 -57.76
C LYS A 237 -2.86 -13.80 -56.41
N ILE A 238 -3.14 -15.09 -56.22
CA ILE A 238 -2.31 -16.29 -56.51
C ILE A 238 -0.89 -16.21 -55.89
N TYR A 239 -0.68 -16.99 -54.83
CA TYR A 239 0.60 -17.60 -54.43
C TYR A 239 0.22 -19.01 -53.91
N GLY A 240 0.79 -20.13 -54.36
CA GLY A 240 2.17 -20.32 -54.79
C GLY A 240 2.97 -20.75 -53.59
#